data_AF-A0A9P1GXK6-F1
#
_entry.id   AF-A0A9P1GXK6-F1
#
_cell.length_a   1.000
_cell.length_b   1.000
_cell.length_c   1.000
_cell.angle_alpha   90.00
_cell.angle_beta   90.00
_cell.angle_gamma   90.00
#
_symmetry.space_group_name_H-M   'P 1'
#
loop_
_entity.id
_entity.type
_entity.pdbx_description
1 polymer ?
#
loop_
_entity_poly.entity_id
_entity_poly.type
_entity_poly.pdbx_seq_one_letter_code
_entity_poly.pdbx_strand_id
1 'polypeptide(L)' 'MTKTLSLGSRLRYPITITKLLKSPGDTLKKREPVFEYKFKWTKEVGDSFRGESREEEQVTLVLWESPAT' A
#
# COMPACT_ATOMS: atom_id res chain seq x y z
N MET A 1 -13.29 -22.49 9.94
CA MET A 1 -13.68 -21.67 8.77
C MET A 1 -12.67 -20.55 8.61
N THR A 2 -11.99 -20.47 7.47
CA THR A 2 -11.04 -19.39 7.17
C THR A 2 -11.83 -18.14 6.77
N LYS A 3 -11.65 -17.02 7.49
CA LYS A 3 -12.29 -15.74 7.17
C LYS A 3 -11.48 -15.03 6.10
N THR A 4 -11.99 -14.95 4.88
CA THR A 4 -11.35 -14.18 3.80
C THR A 4 -11.40 -12.69 4.12
N LEU A 5 -10.25 -12.02 4.07
CA LEU A 5 -10.16 -10.58 4.28
C LEU A 5 -10.27 -9.85 2.94
N SER A 6 -11.22 -8.92 2.84
CA SER A 6 -11.27 -8.00 1.71
C SER A 6 -10.24 -6.90 1.91
N LEU A 7 -9.37 -6.71 0.92
CA LEU A 7 -8.31 -5.71 0.95
C LEU A 7 -8.83 -4.26 0.80
N GLY A 8 -10.12 -4.11 0.50
CA GLY A 8 -10.77 -2.83 0.24
C GLY A 8 -10.43 -2.23 -1.12
N SER A 9 -11.15 -1.17 -1.51
CA SER A 9 -11.01 -0.51 -2.81
C SER A 9 -9.93 0.58 -2.87
N ARG A 10 -9.23 0.85 -1.76
CA ARG A 10 -8.32 2.00 -1.60
C ARG A 10 -6.85 1.70 -1.92
N LEU A 11 -6.53 0.49 -2.36
CA LEU A 11 -5.16 0.13 -2.75
C LEU A 11 -4.84 0.72 -4.12
N ARG A 12 -3.68 1.39 -4.23
CA ARG A 12 -3.17 1.87 -5.53
C ARG A 12 -2.41 0.76 -6.24
N TYR A 13 -3.06 0.19 -7.25
CA TYR A 13 -2.49 -0.86 -8.08
C TYR A 13 -1.50 -0.29 -9.12
N PRO A 14 -0.47 -1.05 -9.52
CA PRO A 14 -0.12 -2.39 -9.03
C PRO A 14 0.57 -2.34 -7.65
N ILE A 15 0.22 -3.29 -6.78
CA ILE A 15 0.87 -3.48 -5.48
C ILE A 15 1.79 -4.69 -5.49
N THR A 16 2.87 -4.63 -4.72
CA THR A 16 3.72 -5.79 -4.40
C THR A 16 3.76 -5.96 -2.90
N ILE A 17 3.29 -7.09 -2.40
CA ILE A 17 3.39 -7.43 -0.97
C ILE A 17 4.86 -7.75 -0.66
N THR A 18 5.46 -6.99 0.25
CA THR A 18 6.87 -7.13 0.62
C THR A 18 7.04 -8.00 1.86
N LYS A 19 6.09 -7.93 2.80
CA LYS A 19 6.17 -8.66 4.07
C LYS A 19 4.80 -9.00 4.60
N LEU A 20 4.62 -10.23 5.07
CA LEU A 20 3.46 -10.63 5.87
C LEU A 20 3.81 -10.47 7.36
N LEU A 21 2.99 -9.74 8.10
CA LEU A 21 3.17 -9.51 9.54
C LEU A 21 2.30 -10.45 10.39
N LYS A 22 1.35 -11.14 9.75
CA LYS A 22 0.41 -12.06 10.37
C LYS A 22 0.34 -13.36 9.60
N SER A 23 0.14 -14.44 10.35
CA SER A 23 0.00 -15.78 9.81
C SER A 23 -1.46 -16.21 9.77
N PRO A 24 -1.82 -17.17 8.90
CA PRO A 24 -3.15 -17.79 8.92
C PRO A 24 -3.45 -18.39 10.31
N GLY A 25 -4.55 -17.96 10.93
CA GLY A 25 -4.95 -18.42 12.27
C GLY A 25 -4.69 -17.40 13.39
N ASP A 26 -3.89 -16.36 13.14
CA ASP A 26 -3.70 -15.28 14.10
C ASP A 26 -5.00 -14.48 14.30
N THR A 27 -5.22 -14.03 15.53
CA THR A 27 -6.32 -13.13 15.84
C THR A 27 -5.97 -11.72 15.33
N LEU A 28 -6.82 -11.17 14.47
CA LEU A 28 -6.67 -9.82 13.93
C LEU A 28 -7.52 -8.82 14.71
N LYS A 29 -6.91 -7.73 15.16
CA LYS A 29 -7.61 -6.58 15.72
C LYS A 29 -7.89 -5.53 14.65
N LYS A 30 -8.90 -4.69 14.90
CA LYS A 30 -9.22 -3.53 14.06
C LYS A 30 -8.03 -2.57 14.02
N ARG A 31 -7.69 -2.06 12.83
CA ARG A 31 -6.52 -1.19 12.59
C ARG A 31 -5.16 -1.82 12.89
N GLU A 32 -5.10 -3.15 12.99
CA GLU A 32 -3.82 -3.83 13.18
C GLU A 32 -3.14 -4.05 11.81
N PRO A 33 -1.84 -3.76 11.67
CA PRO A 33 -1.11 -3.99 10.43
C PRO A 33 -0.97 -5.49 10.16
N VAL A 34 -1.39 -5.93 8.97
CA VAL A 34 -1.40 -7.35 8.57
C VAL A 34 -0.25 -7.67 7.63
N PHE A 35 0.05 -6.76 6.71
CA PHE A 35 1.14 -6.90 5.75
C PHE A 35 1.64 -5.54 5.28
N GLU A 36 2.85 -5.53 4.76
CA GLU A 36 3.46 -4.38 4.09
C GLU A 36 3.38 -4.59 2.58
N TYR A 37 3.04 -3.53 1.86
CA TYR A 37 3.08 -3.51 0.41
C TYR A 37 3.76 -2.25 -0.10
N LYS A 38 4.33 -2.34 -1.30
CA LYS A 38 4.80 -1.19 -2.06
C LYS A 38 3.99 -0.99 -3.33
N PHE A 39 3.88 0.26 -3.75
CA PHE A 39 3.39 0.60 -5.07
C PHE A 39 4.29 1.68 -5.68
N LYS A 40 4.36 1.68 -7.01
CA LYS A 40 5.07 2.67 -7.81
C LYS A 40 4.10 3.75 -8.25
N TRP A 41 4.55 4.99 -8.25
CA TRP A 41 3.80 6.11 -8.79
C TRP A 41 4.77 7.15 -9.34
N THR A 42 4.35 7.86 -10.38
CA THR A 42 5.15 8.92 -10.99
C THR A 42 4.79 10.23 -10.33
N LYS A 43 5.80 11.00 -9.90
CA LYS A 43 5.63 12.38 -9.45
C LYS A 43 6.27 13.30 -10.48
N GLU A 44 5.53 14.31 -10.90
CA GLU A 44 6.11 15.43 -11.64
C GLU A 44 6.87 16.32 -10.64
N VAL A 45 8.18 16.44 -10.85
CA VAL A 45 9.09 17.24 -10.03
C VAL A 45 9.77 18.23 -10.95
N GLY A 46 9.58 19.52 -10.70
CA GLY A 46 10.15 20.59 -11.49
C GLY A 46 9.38 21.89 -11.31
N ASP A 47 10.00 22.99 -11.74
CA ASP A 47 9.36 24.29 -11.69
C ASP A 47 8.47 24.45 -12.93
N SER A 48 7.16 24.24 -12.77
CA SER A 48 6.17 24.40 -13.85
C SER A 48 6.23 25.79 -14.49
N PHE A 49 6.82 26.77 -13.81
CA PHE A 49 6.99 28.13 -14.32
C PHE A 49 8.15 28.28 -15.32
N ARG A 50 9.15 27.39 -15.30
CA ARG A 50 10.33 27.43 -16.18
C ARG A 50 10.32 26.39 -17.31
N GLY A 51 9.29 25.55 -17.38
CA GLY A 51 9.11 24.55 -18.44
C GLY A 51 10.00 23.32 -18.29
N GLU A 52 10.71 23.18 -17.16
CA GLU A 52 11.52 22.01 -16.84
C GLU A 52 10.79 21.18 -15.79
N SER A 53 9.82 20.38 -16.22
CA SER A 53 9.24 19.34 -15.37
C SER A 53 9.77 17.97 -15.76
N ARG A 54 10.20 17.20 -14.76
CA ARG A 54 10.69 15.84 -14.92
C ARG A 54 9.77 14.88 -14.19
N GLU A 55 9.46 13.77 -14.85
CA GLU A 55 8.81 12.64 -14.21
C GLU A 55 9.83 11.83 -13.41
N GLU A 56 9.57 11.67 -12.11
CA GLU A 56 10.34 10.80 -11.24
C GLU A 56 9.48 9.62 -10.78
N GLU A 57 9.98 8.40 -10.99
CA GLU A 57 9.37 7.20 -10.42
C GLU A 57 9.66 7.15 -8.91
N GLN A 58 8.60 7.10 -8.12
CA GLN A 58 8.66 7.00 -6.67
C GLN A 58 8.08 5.65 -6.22
N VAL A 59 8.68 5.09 -5.18
CA VAL A 59 8.20 3.86 -4.54
C VAL A 59 7.76 4.21 -3.12
N THR A 60 6.52 3.90 -2.78
CA THR A 60 6.01 4.10 -1.42
C THR A 60 5.72 2.76 -0.77
N LEU A 61 6.26 2.56 0.44
CA LEU A 61 5.96 1.45 1.32
C LEU A 61 4.81 1.84 2.26
N VAL A 62 3.82 0.97 2.38
CA VAL A 62 2.64 1.19 3.22
C VAL A 62 2.36 -0.07 4.02
N LEU A 63 2.08 0.13 5.31
CA LEU A 63 1.52 -0.90 6.18
C LEU A 63 0.01 -0.94 5.95
N TRP A 64 -0.50 -2.07 5.45
CA TRP A 64 -1.93 -2.27 5.32
C TRP A 64 -2.52 -2.68 6.67
N GLU A 65 -3.37 -1.82 7.21
CA GLU A 65 -4.13 -2.06 8.42
C GLU A 65 -5.44 -2.79 8.09
N SER A 66 -5.77 -3.79 8.90
CA SER A 66 -7.02 -4.52 8.75
C SER A 66 -8.23 -3.60 8.95
N PRO A 67 -9.15 -3.50 7.97
CA PRO A 67 -10.42 -2.79 8.14
C PRO A 67 -11.41 -3.60 8.99
N ALA A 68 -11.03 -4.81 9.42
CA ALA A 68 -11.92 -5.72 10.14
C ALA A 68 -12.59 -5.01 11.32
N THR A 69 -13.92 -5.02 11.28
CA THR A 69 -14.82 -4.68 12.38
C THR A 69 -15.12 -5.95 13.16
#